data_AF-A0A127SKZ8-F1
#
_entry.id   AF-A0A127SKZ8-F1
#
_cell.length_a   1.000
_cell.length_b   1.000
_cell.length_c   1.000
_cell.angle_alpha   90.00
_cell.angle_beta   90.00
_cell.angle_gamma   90.00
#
_symmetry.space_group_name_H-M   'P 1'
#
loop_
_entity.id
_entity.type
_entity.pdbx_description
1 polymer ?
#
loop_
_entity_poly.entity_id
_entity_poly.type
_entity_poly.pdbx_seq_one_letter_code
_entity_poly.pdbx_strand_id
1 'polypeptide(L)'
;MPVDFLTTEQTESYGRFTGEPDELQLARYFHLDEADKEFIGKSRGDHNRLGIALQIGCVRFLGTFLTDMNHIPSGVRHFTARQLGIRDITVLAEYGQRENTRREHAALIRQHYQYREFAWPWTFRLTRLLYTRSWISNERPGLLFDLATGWLMQHRIILPGATTLTRLISEVREKATLRLWNKLALIPSAEQRSQLEMLLGPTDCSRLSLLESLKKGPVTISGPAFNEAIERWKTLNDFGLHAENLSTLPAVRL
;
A
#
# COMPACT_ATOMS: atom_id res chain seq x y z
N MET A 1 5.95 -0.59 15.52
CA MET A 1 4.68 -1.34 15.56
C MET A 1 4.32 -1.73 14.14
N PRO A 2 4.02 -3.01 13.82
CA PRO A 2 3.44 -3.34 12.52
C PRO A 2 2.09 -2.61 12.41
N VAL A 3 2.00 -1.70 11.45
CA VAL A 3 0.76 -0.97 11.19
C VAL A 3 -0.09 -1.91 10.34
N ASP A 4 -0.86 -2.76 11.00
CA ASP A 4 -1.73 -3.71 10.31
C ASP A 4 -3.03 -2.99 9.91
N PHE A 5 -2.92 -2.20 8.85
CA PHE A 5 -4.05 -1.48 8.27
C PHE A 5 -4.71 -2.25 7.13
N LEU A 6 -4.13 -3.38 6.72
CA LEU A 6 -4.68 -4.21 5.66
C LEU A 6 -5.92 -4.94 6.17
N THR A 7 -6.90 -5.08 5.29
CA THR A 7 -7.99 -6.02 5.56
C THR A 7 -7.49 -7.45 5.43
N THR A 8 -8.22 -8.40 6.02
CA THR A 8 -7.96 -9.84 5.84
C THR A 8 -7.94 -10.20 4.35
N GLU A 9 -8.89 -9.69 3.58
CA GLU A 9 -8.99 -9.89 2.13
C GLU A 9 -7.76 -9.35 1.38
N GLN A 10 -7.28 -8.14 1.71
CA GLN A 10 -6.06 -7.59 1.09
C GLN A 10 -4.82 -8.43 1.42
N THR A 11 -4.75 -8.95 2.65
CA THR A 11 -3.62 -9.78 3.09
C THR A 11 -3.64 -11.15 2.40
N GLU A 12 -4.81 -11.75 2.25
CA GLU A 12 -4.99 -13.07 1.63
C GLU A 12 -4.83 -13.02 0.10
N SER A 13 -5.25 -11.92 -0.53
CA SER A 13 -5.18 -11.75 -2.00
C SER A 13 -3.81 -11.30 -2.51
N TYR A 14 -2.99 -10.67 -1.68
CA TYR A 14 -1.74 -10.08 -2.14
C TYR A 14 -0.71 -11.14 -2.58
N GLY A 15 -0.46 -11.20 -3.89
CA GLY A 15 0.48 -12.15 -4.50
C GLY A 15 0.03 -13.60 -4.44
N ARG A 16 -1.26 -13.86 -4.24
CA ARG A 16 -1.84 -15.21 -4.06
C ARG A 16 -3.18 -15.34 -4.80
N PHE A 17 -3.55 -16.56 -5.13
CA PHE A 17 -4.88 -16.85 -5.64
C PHE A 17 -5.88 -16.93 -4.47
N THR A 18 -6.99 -16.21 -4.57
CA THR A 18 -8.14 -16.30 -3.64
C THR A 18 -9.23 -17.24 -4.14
N GLY A 19 -9.12 -17.73 -5.38
CA GLY A 19 -10.06 -18.63 -6.03
C GLY A 19 -9.62 -18.97 -7.45
N GLU A 20 -10.48 -19.70 -8.18
CA GLU A 20 -10.29 -19.95 -9.62
C GLU A 20 -10.51 -18.66 -10.41
N PRO A 21 -9.56 -18.25 -11.27
CA PRO A 21 -9.77 -17.13 -12.18
C PRO A 21 -10.91 -17.40 -13.16
N ASP A 22 -11.69 -16.36 -13.47
CA ASP A 22 -12.74 -16.46 -14.48
C ASP A 22 -12.17 -16.58 -15.90
N GLU A 23 -13.03 -16.89 -16.89
CA GLU A 23 -12.60 -17.07 -18.28
C GLU A 23 -11.91 -15.83 -18.86
N LEU A 24 -12.34 -14.63 -18.48
CA LEU A 24 -11.76 -13.37 -18.96
C LEU A 24 -10.36 -13.16 -18.37
N GLN A 25 -10.18 -13.49 -17.09
CA GLN A 25 -8.88 -13.46 -16.40
C GLN A 25 -7.93 -14.51 -16.99
N LEU A 26 -8.41 -15.73 -17.25
CA LEU A 26 -7.62 -16.78 -17.91
C LEU A 26 -7.17 -16.32 -19.31
N ALA A 27 -8.09 -15.82 -20.13
CA ALA A 27 -7.78 -15.32 -21.47
C ALA A 27 -6.82 -14.12 -21.45
N ARG A 28 -6.92 -13.25 -20.44
CA ARG A 28 -6.09 -12.04 -20.35
C ARG A 28 -4.68 -12.31 -19.84
N TYR A 29 -4.53 -13.19 -18.85
CA TYR A 29 -3.26 -13.34 -18.12
C TYR A 29 -2.54 -14.66 -18.36
N PHE A 30 -3.28 -15.72 -18.71
CA PHE A 30 -2.75 -17.08 -18.89
C PHE A 30 -2.80 -17.57 -20.34
N HIS A 31 -3.29 -16.73 -21.26
CA HIS A 31 -3.13 -17.01 -22.68
C HIS A 31 -1.65 -16.88 -23.10
N LEU A 32 -1.17 -17.86 -23.83
CA LEU A 32 0.19 -17.93 -24.36
C LEU A 32 0.17 -17.55 -25.83
N ASP A 33 0.75 -16.40 -26.15
CA ASP A 33 0.96 -15.99 -27.53
C ASP A 33 2.12 -16.78 -28.18
N GLU A 34 2.41 -16.51 -29.45
CA GLU A 34 3.47 -17.21 -30.17
C GLU A 34 4.87 -16.90 -29.61
N ALA A 35 5.10 -15.69 -29.10
CA ALA A 35 6.37 -15.33 -28.46
C ALA A 35 6.55 -16.10 -27.14
N ASP A 36 5.47 -16.24 -26.37
CA ASP A 36 5.44 -17.04 -25.15
C ASP A 36 5.78 -18.51 -25.47
N LYS A 37 5.14 -19.09 -26.48
CA LYS A 37 5.38 -20.48 -26.90
C LYS A 37 6.81 -20.69 -27.40
N GLU A 38 7.36 -19.76 -28.17
CA GLU A 38 8.75 -19.82 -28.63
C GLU A 38 9.72 -19.76 -27.44
N PHE A 39 9.48 -18.85 -26.50
CA PHE A 39 10.29 -18.73 -25.28
C PHE A 39 10.22 -20.02 -24.43
N ILE A 40 9.01 -20.54 -24.18
CA ILE A 40 8.78 -21.76 -23.41
C ILE A 40 9.40 -22.99 -24.11
N GLY A 41 9.35 -23.05 -25.44
CA GLY A 41 9.90 -24.13 -26.24
C GLY A 41 11.42 -24.32 -26.12
N LYS A 42 12.14 -23.32 -25.61
CA LYS A 42 13.59 -23.42 -25.34
C LYS A 42 13.92 -24.34 -24.16
N SER A 43 12.94 -24.59 -23.29
CA SER A 43 13.11 -25.47 -22.13
C SER A 43 12.81 -26.92 -22.45
N ARG A 44 13.66 -27.82 -21.94
CA ARG A 44 13.53 -29.27 -22.14
C ARG A 44 12.58 -29.87 -21.10
N GLY A 45 11.66 -30.74 -21.56
CA GLY A 45 10.72 -31.49 -20.71
C GLY A 45 9.42 -30.75 -20.43
N ASP A 46 8.31 -31.50 -20.43
CA ASP A 46 6.96 -30.94 -20.27
C ASP A 46 6.75 -30.31 -18.88
N HIS A 47 7.38 -30.85 -17.83
CA HIS A 47 7.34 -30.25 -16.48
C HIS A 47 7.93 -28.82 -16.47
N ASN A 48 9.04 -28.59 -17.17
CA ASN A 48 9.66 -27.27 -17.26
C ASN A 48 8.85 -26.32 -18.14
N ARG A 49 8.34 -26.81 -19.28
CA ARG A 49 7.50 -26.02 -20.18
C ARG A 49 6.23 -25.55 -19.46
N LEU A 50 5.54 -26.46 -18.79
CA LEU A 50 4.33 -26.13 -18.02
C LEU A 50 4.64 -25.21 -16.85
N GLY A 51 5.71 -25.51 -16.09
CA GLY A 51 6.09 -24.69 -14.95
C GLY A 51 6.47 -23.25 -15.32
N ILE A 52 7.22 -23.05 -16.41
CA ILE A 52 7.56 -21.70 -16.91
C ILE A 52 6.31 -20.96 -17.38
N ALA A 53 5.44 -21.63 -18.14
CA ALA A 53 4.20 -21.04 -18.62
C ALA A 53 3.31 -20.56 -17.47
N LEU A 54 3.20 -21.37 -16.42
CA LEU A 54 2.47 -21.02 -15.21
C LEU A 54 3.11 -19.84 -14.47
N GLN A 55 4.43 -19.78 -14.37
CA GLN A 55 5.14 -18.66 -13.74
C GLN A 55 4.98 -17.35 -14.53
N ILE A 56 4.95 -17.42 -15.87
CA ILE A 56 4.63 -16.26 -16.73
C ILE A 56 3.23 -15.75 -16.41
N GLY A 57 2.24 -16.64 -16.35
CA GLY A 57 0.87 -16.27 -15.98
C GLY A 57 0.77 -15.71 -14.55
N CYS A 58 1.46 -16.32 -13.58
CA CYS A 58 1.46 -15.87 -12.19
C CYS A 58 2.04 -14.45 -12.06
N VAL A 59 3.18 -14.14 -12.70
CA VAL A 59 3.74 -12.79 -12.60
C VAL A 59 2.86 -11.74 -13.31
N ARG A 60 2.13 -12.14 -14.37
CA ARG A 60 1.14 -11.27 -15.05
C ARG A 60 -0.10 -11.02 -14.20
N PHE A 61 -0.63 -12.05 -13.55
CA PHE A 61 -1.88 -12.01 -12.79
C PHE A 61 -1.71 -11.52 -11.34
N LEU A 62 -0.72 -12.08 -10.64
CA LEU A 62 -0.46 -11.83 -9.22
C LEU A 62 0.63 -10.78 -8.99
N GLY A 63 1.41 -10.42 -10.02
CA GLY A 63 2.56 -9.52 -9.87
C GLY A 63 3.79 -10.15 -9.20
N THR A 64 3.79 -11.45 -8.95
CA THR A 64 4.90 -12.18 -8.31
C THR A 64 5.02 -13.62 -8.82
N PHE A 65 6.17 -14.24 -8.56
CA PHE A 65 6.43 -15.65 -8.83
C PHE A 65 6.00 -16.50 -7.64
N LEU A 66 5.37 -17.65 -7.90
CA LEU A 66 4.98 -18.56 -6.83
C LEU A 66 6.09 -19.55 -6.53
N THR A 67 6.44 -19.69 -5.26
CA THR A 67 7.38 -20.73 -4.83
C THR A 67 6.72 -22.10 -4.93
N ASP A 68 5.52 -22.26 -4.37
CA ASP A 68 4.79 -23.53 -4.39
C ASP A 68 3.68 -23.50 -5.44
N MET A 69 3.83 -24.37 -6.45
CA MET A 69 2.90 -24.51 -7.57
C MET A 69 1.55 -25.11 -7.16
N ASN A 70 1.46 -25.71 -5.97
CA ASN A 70 0.20 -26.25 -5.46
C ASN A 70 -0.84 -25.16 -5.16
N HIS A 71 -0.40 -23.92 -4.93
CA HIS A 71 -1.29 -22.78 -4.78
C HIS A 71 -1.93 -22.32 -6.09
N ILE A 72 -1.48 -22.83 -7.24
CA ILE A 72 -2.08 -22.48 -8.53
C ILE A 72 -3.38 -23.28 -8.69
N PRO A 73 -4.52 -22.63 -8.94
CA PRO A 73 -5.80 -23.31 -9.14
C PRO A 73 -5.78 -24.31 -10.30
N SER A 74 -6.64 -25.32 -10.22
CA SER A 74 -6.68 -26.42 -11.18
C SER A 74 -7.07 -25.96 -12.59
N GLY A 75 -8.00 -25.02 -12.70
CA GLY A 75 -8.44 -24.45 -13.98
C GLY A 75 -7.28 -23.77 -14.71
N VAL A 76 -6.47 -23.00 -13.98
CA VAL A 76 -5.25 -22.36 -14.50
C VAL A 76 -4.25 -23.39 -15.05
N ARG A 77 -4.02 -24.49 -14.32
CA ARG A 77 -3.11 -25.56 -14.75
C ARG A 77 -3.56 -26.21 -16.04
N HIS A 78 -4.84 -26.60 -16.11
CA HIS A 78 -5.40 -27.24 -17.30
C HIS A 78 -5.46 -26.29 -18.50
N PHE A 79 -5.88 -25.05 -18.29
CA PHE A 79 -5.94 -24.03 -19.33
C PHE A 79 -4.56 -23.78 -19.97
N THR A 80 -3.52 -23.70 -19.14
CA THR A 80 -2.14 -23.51 -19.61
C THR A 80 -1.60 -24.76 -20.30
N ALA A 81 -1.82 -25.95 -19.72
CA ALA A 81 -1.34 -27.22 -20.28
C ALA A 81 -1.95 -27.52 -21.66
N ARG A 82 -3.24 -27.23 -21.85
CA ARG A 82 -3.93 -27.41 -23.12
C ARG A 82 -3.30 -26.60 -24.26
N GLN A 83 -2.85 -25.37 -23.98
CA GLN A 83 -2.19 -24.51 -24.97
C GLN A 83 -0.81 -25.05 -25.39
N LEU A 84 -0.15 -25.82 -24.53
CA LEU A 84 1.16 -26.43 -24.80
C LEU A 84 1.07 -27.85 -25.38
N GLY A 85 -0.14 -28.41 -25.51
CA GLY A 85 -0.37 -29.79 -25.92
C GLY A 85 -0.03 -30.84 -24.86
N ILE A 86 0.11 -30.43 -23.59
CA ILE A 86 0.47 -31.31 -22.48
C ILE A 86 -0.81 -31.93 -21.90
N ARG A 87 -0.94 -33.25 -21.99
CA ARG A 87 -2.13 -33.99 -21.53
C ARG A 87 -2.07 -34.31 -20.04
N ASP A 88 -0.88 -34.65 -19.55
CA ASP A 88 -0.65 -35.03 -18.16
C ASP A 88 -0.12 -33.83 -17.39
N ILE A 89 -0.94 -33.25 -16.52
CA ILE A 89 -0.54 -32.14 -15.65
C ILE A 89 0.23 -32.59 -14.41
N THR A 90 0.25 -33.89 -14.10
CA THR A 90 0.96 -34.44 -12.93
C THR A 90 2.47 -34.28 -13.07
N VAL A 91 2.97 -34.14 -14.30
CA VAL A 91 4.36 -33.78 -14.60
C VAL A 91 4.80 -32.49 -13.88
N LEU A 92 3.87 -31.60 -13.53
CA LEU A 92 4.18 -30.41 -12.74
C LEU A 92 4.79 -30.74 -11.37
N ALA A 93 4.55 -31.93 -10.81
CA ALA A 93 5.17 -32.38 -9.56
C ALA A 93 6.71 -32.52 -9.68
N GLU A 94 7.22 -32.72 -10.89
CA GLU A 94 8.67 -32.77 -11.16
C GLU A 94 9.27 -31.36 -11.33
N TYR A 95 8.43 -30.34 -11.55
CA TYR A 95 8.89 -28.98 -11.77
C TYR A 95 9.49 -28.37 -10.50
N GLY A 96 10.74 -27.91 -10.60
CA GLY A 96 11.34 -27.14 -9.52
C GLY A 96 11.71 -27.95 -8.28
N GLN A 97 11.79 -29.29 -8.39
CA GLN A 97 12.35 -30.20 -7.39
C GLN A 97 13.74 -29.72 -6.91
N ARG A 98 14.53 -29.14 -7.81
CA ARG A 98 15.71 -28.35 -7.47
C ARG A 98 15.31 -26.88 -7.39
N GLU A 99 15.51 -26.26 -6.23
CA GLU A 99 15.20 -24.84 -6.03
C GLU A 99 15.91 -23.93 -7.05
N ASN A 100 17.13 -24.31 -7.46
CA ASN A 100 17.91 -23.56 -8.44
C ASN A 100 17.16 -23.38 -9.78
N THR A 101 16.45 -24.40 -10.24
CA THR A 101 15.71 -24.36 -11.51
C THR A 101 14.58 -23.34 -11.48
N ARG A 102 13.86 -23.19 -10.36
CA ARG A 102 12.80 -22.17 -10.23
C ARG A 102 13.37 -20.76 -10.25
N ARG A 103 14.47 -20.54 -9.52
CA ARG A 103 15.14 -19.22 -9.47
C ARG A 103 15.72 -18.85 -10.83
N GLU A 104 16.32 -19.80 -11.54
CA GLU A 104 16.82 -19.64 -12.91
C GLU A 104 15.67 -19.27 -13.86
N HIS A 105 14.55 -20.00 -13.83
CA HIS A 105 13.40 -19.69 -14.67
C HIS A 105 12.80 -18.32 -14.35
N ALA A 106 12.67 -17.95 -13.07
CA ALA A 106 12.24 -16.61 -12.69
C ALA A 106 13.21 -15.54 -13.22
N ALA A 107 14.52 -15.78 -13.20
CA ALA A 107 15.50 -14.89 -13.83
C ALA A 107 15.33 -14.78 -15.35
N LEU A 108 15.11 -15.89 -16.05
CA LEU A 108 14.87 -15.91 -17.49
C LEU A 108 13.59 -15.14 -17.87
N ILE A 109 12.49 -15.36 -17.14
CA ILE A 109 11.22 -14.65 -17.35
C ILE A 109 11.42 -13.14 -17.12
N ARG A 110 12.14 -12.76 -16.05
CA ARG A 110 12.43 -11.34 -15.78
C ARG A 110 13.20 -10.68 -16.92
N GLN A 111 14.25 -11.34 -17.40
CA GLN A 111 15.06 -10.82 -18.49
C GLN A 111 14.26 -10.70 -19.79
N HIS A 112 13.47 -11.72 -20.13
CA HIS A 112 12.74 -11.76 -21.40
C HIS A 112 11.56 -10.77 -21.43
N TYR A 113 10.74 -10.72 -20.37
CA TYR A 113 9.54 -9.86 -20.30
C TYR A 113 9.78 -8.50 -19.63
N GLN A 114 11.04 -8.20 -19.29
CA GLN A 114 11.49 -6.94 -18.69
C GLN A 114 10.88 -6.65 -17.31
N TYR A 115 10.60 -7.69 -16.52
CA TYR A 115 10.22 -7.53 -15.12
C TYR A 115 11.42 -7.10 -14.26
N ARG A 116 11.16 -6.22 -13.30
CA ARG A 116 12.19 -5.61 -12.46
C ARG A 116 11.92 -5.90 -11.00
N GLU A 117 12.98 -6.04 -10.22
CA GLU A 117 12.85 -6.13 -8.77
C GLU A 117 12.41 -4.78 -8.17
N PHE A 118 11.77 -4.84 -7.00
CA PHE A 118 11.41 -3.66 -6.24
C PHE A 118 12.67 -3.06 -5.57
N ALA A 119 13.46 -2.35 -6.37
CA ALA A 119 14.70 -1.71 -5.96
C ALA A 119 14.77 -0.26 -6.50
N TRP A 120 15.84 0.47 -6.18
CA TRP A 120 16.08 1.79 -6.76
C TRP A 120 16.20 1.68 -8.30
N PRO A 121 15.61 2.59 -9.10
CA PRO A 121 14.93 3.84 -8.73
C PRO A 121 13.43 3.71 -8.48
N TRP A 122 12.87 2.50 -8.56
CA TRP A 122 11.42 2.26 -8.47
C TRP A 122 10.87 2.48 -7.08
N THR A 123 11.60 2.08 -6.04
CA THR A 123 11.28 2.38 -4.64
C THR A 123 11.12 3.88 -4.43
N PHE A 124 12.04 4.69 -4.98
CA PHE A 124 11.97 6.15 -4.93
C PHE A 124 10.78 6.71 -5.71
N ARG A 125 10.53 6.22 -6.94
CA ARG A 125 9.39 6.66 -7.76
C ARG A 125 8.05 6.37 -7.06
N LEU A 126 7.88 5.18 -6.50
CA LEU A 126 6.69 4.83 -5.73
C LEU A 126 6.55 5.70 -4.47
N THR A 127 7.65 5.89 -3.73
CA THR A 127 7.69 6.77 -2.54
C THR A 127 7.22 8.18 -2.90
N ARG A 128 7.72 8.74 -4.01
CA ARG A 128 7.35 10.08 -4.48
C ARG A 128 5.86 10.15 -4.85
N LEU A 129 5.34 9.15 -5.56
CA LEU A 129 3.92 9.06 -5.90
C LEU A 129 3.04 9.03 -4.64
N LEU A 130 3.33 8.12 -3.72
CA LEU A 130 2.59 7.97 -2.46
C LEU A 130 2.67 9.22 -1.60
N TYR A 131 3.81 9.90 -1.60
CA TYR A 131 4.02 11.11 -0.83
C TYR A 131 3.19 12.27 -1.38
N THR A 132 3.20 12.48 -2.70
CA THR A 132 2.35 13.49 -3.35
C THR A 132 0.89 13.21 -3.06
N ARG A 133 0.46 11.94 -3.19
CA ARG A 133 -0.92 11.53 -2.94
C ARG A 133 -1.34 11.75 -1.48
N SER A 134 -0.47 11.36 -0.55
CA SER A 134 -0.66 11.60 0.88
C SER A 134 -0.73 13.10 1.18
N TRP A 135 0.10 13.94 0.56
CA TRP A 135 0.07 15.37 0.84
C TRP A 135 -1.25 16.03 0.43
N ILE A 136 -1.77 15.70 -0.75
CA ILE A 136 -2.96 16.36 -1.31
C ILE A 136 -4.30 15.71 -0.93
N SER A 137 -4.28 14.52 -0.33
CA SER A 137 -5.48 13.73 -0.01
C SER A 137 -5.34 13.02 1.34
N ASN A 138 -6.46 12.82 2.04
CA ASN A 138 -6.52 12.05 3.29
C ASN A 138 -7.03 10.62 3.01
N GLU A 139 -6.34 9.92 2.11
CA GLU A 139 -6.69 8.55 1.73
C GLU A 139 -6.40 7.55 2.85
N ARG A 140 -7.30 6.57 2.98
CA ARG A 140 -7.09 5.42 3.86
C ARG A 140 -5.84 4.65 3.38
N PRO A 141 -5.00 4.15 4.30
CA PRO A 141 -3.76 3.46 3.92
C PRO A 141 -4.00 2.20 3.07
N GLY A 142 -5.15 1.53 3.23
CA GLY A 142 -5.56 0.43 2.35
C GLY A 142 -5.72 0.85 0.87
N LEU A 143 -6.29 2.03 0.60
CA LEU A 143 -6.41 2.53 -0.79
C LEU A 143 -5.04 2.88 -1.39
N LEU A 144 -4.12 3.40 -0.57
CA LEU A 144 -2.73 3.64 -0.98
C LEU A 144 -2.01 2.33 -1.30
N PHE A 145 -2.36 1.24 -0.61
CA PHE A 145 -1.83 -0.09 -0.87
C PHE A 145 -2.33 -0.67 -2.20
N ASP A 146 -3.62 -0.55 -2.48
CA ASP A 146 -4.19 -0.98 -3.77
C ASP A 146 -3.60 -0.17 -4.92
N LEU A 147 -3.49 1.15 -4.75
CA LEU A 147 -2.86 2.05 -5.70
C LEU A 147 -1.40 1.69 -5.95
N ALA A 148 -0.64 1.39 -4.89
CA ALA A 148 0.76 1.00 -5.03
C ALA A 148 0.88 -0.35 -5.75
N THR A 149 0.03 -1.31 -5.43
CA THR A 149 0.00 -2.64 -6.08
C THR A 149 -0.28 -2.50 -7.57
N GLY A 150 -1.32 -1.75 -7.95
CA GLY A 150 -1.65 -1.48 -9.35
C GLY A 150 -0.51 -0.75 -10.09
N TRP A 151 0.12 0.24 -9.43
CA TRP A 151 1.25 0.97 -10.01
C TRP A 151 2.46 0.05 -10.25
N LEU A 152 2.78 -0.84 -9.31
CA LEU A 152 3.89 -1.80 -9.44
C LEU A 152 3.64 -2.77 -10.62
N MET A 153 2.43 -3.33 -10.69
CA MET A 153 2.04 -4.23 -11.78
C MET A 153 2.10 -3.53 -13.15
N GLN A 154 1.59 -2.29 -13.25
CA GLN A 154 1.63 -1.50 -14.48
C GLN A 154 3.05 -1.25 -14.97
N HIS A 155 4.02 -1.08 -14.06
CA HIS A 155 5.42 -0.83 -14.39
C HIS A 155 6.26 -2.12 -14.47
N ARG A 156 5.64 -3.30 -14.43
CA ARG A 156 6.29 -4.62 -14.42
C ARG A 156 7.32 -4.77 -13.30
N ILE A 157 7.01 -4.21 -12.13
CA ILE A 157 7.81 -4.38 -10.92
C ILE A 157 7.24 -5.54 -10.13
N ILE A 158 8.09 -6.49 -9.78
CA ILE A 158 7.71 -7.64 -8.97
C ILE A 158 7.28 -7.13 -7.60
N LEU A 159 6.11 -7.58 -7.15
CA LEU A 159 5.55 -7.19 -5.87
C LEU A 159 6.50 -7.57 -4.73
N PRO A 160 6.90 -6.61 -3.88
CA PRO A 160 7.64 -6.92 -2.66
C PRO A 160 6.70 -7.62 -1.66
N GLY A 161 7.23 -8.13 -0.54
CA GLY A 161 6.36 -8.65 0.52
C GLY A 161 5.38 -7.59 1.03
N ALA A 162 4.15 -7.99 1.40
CA ALA A 162 3.10 -7.07 1.85
C ALA A 162 3.59 -6.14 2.98
N THR A 163 4.35 -6.70 3.94
CA THR A 163 4.96 -5.95 5.06
C THR A 163 5.94 -4.86 4.62
N THR A 164 6.65 -5.08 3.51
CA THR A 164 7.56 -4.07 2.93
C THR A 164 6.75 -2.89 2.40
N LEU A 165 5.62 -3.17 1.74
CA LEU A 165 4.76 -2.15 1.17
C LEU A 165 3.97 -1.39 2.26
N THR A 166 3.43 -2.09 3.25
CA THR A 166 2.73 -1.45 4.38
C THR A 166 3.66 -0.55 5.21
N ARG A 167 4.90 -0.98 5.44
CA ARG A 167 5.92 -0.15 6.09
C ARG A 167 6.21 1.11 5.28
N LEU A 168 6.44 0.98 3.97
CA LEU A 168 6.68 2.13 3.10
C LEU A 168 5.54 3.14 3.14
N ILE A 169 4.29 2.67 3.04
CA ILE A 169 3.10 3.52 3.09
C ILE A 169 3.01 4.24 4.44
N SER A 170 3.27 3.53 5.53
CA SER A 170 3.25 4.11 6.88
C SER A 170 4.29 5.22 7.03
N GLU A 171 5.53 4.96 6.61
CA GLU A 171 6.62 5.94 6.64
C GLU A 171 6.30 7.18 5.78
N VAL A 172 5.72 6.99 4.59
CA VAL A 172 5.34 8.09 3.71
C VAL A 172 4.25 8.94 4.32
N ARG A 173 3.23 8.31 4.93
CA ARG A 173 2.13 9.02 5.59
C ARG A 173 2.63 9.79 6.80
N GLU A 174 3.50 9.19 7.61
CA GLU A 174 4.13 9.85 8.75
C GLU A 174 4.94 11.07 8.30
N LYS A 175 5.76 10.95 7.24
CA LYS A 175 6.49 12.09 6.65
C LYS A 175 5.56 13.21 6.16
N ALA A 176 4.41 12.86 5.58
CA ALA A 176 3.42 13.86 5.16
C ALA A 176 2.79 14.57 6.37
N THR A 177 2.50 13.83 7.44
CA THR A 177 1.98 14.38 8.71
C THR A 177 3.02 15.26 9.42
N LEU A 178 4.27 14.82 9.50
CA LEU A 178 5.37 15.64 10.06
C LEU A 178 5.56 16.94 9.28
N ARG A 179 5.44 16.90 7.95
CA ARG A 179 5.47 18.13 7.13
C ARG A 179 4.31 19.07 7.48
N LEU A 180 3.11 18.55 7.70
CA LEU A 180 1.96 19.34 8.11
C LEU A 180 2.23 19.99 9.47
N TRP A 181 2.65 19.22 10.47
CA TRP A 181 2.97 19.74 11.81
C TRP A 181 4.09 20.78 11.78
N ASN A 182 5.17 20.53 11.04
CA ASN A 182 6.25 21.50 10.89
C ASN A 182 5.77 22.81 10.25
N LYS A 183 4.87 22.73 9.26
CA LYS A 183 4.27 23.94 8.67
C LYS A 183 3.35 24.66 9.67
N LEU A 184 2.52 23.94 10.40
CA LEU A 184 1.61 24.50 11.41
C LEU A 184 2.37 25.16 12.57
N ALA A 185 3.47 24.54 13.02
CA ALA A 185 4.30 25.09 14.09
C ALA A 185 5.02 26.39 13.71
N LEU A 186 5.18 26.66 12.41
CA LEU A 186 5.82 27.87 11.91
C LEU A 186 4.88 29.07 11.80
N ILE A 187 3.55 28.86 11.86
CA ILE A 187 2.57 29.93 11.63
C ILE A 187 2.45 30.88 12.84
N PRO A 188 2.36 30.39 14.09
CA PRO A 188 2.25 31.27 15.25
C PRO A 188 3.54 32.07 15.50
N SER A 189 3.38 33.31 15.95
CA SER A 189 4.47 34.16 16.46
C SER A 189 5.11 33.58 17.73
N ALA A 190 6.29 34.09 18.12
CA ALA A 190 6.97 33.63 19.33
C ALA A 190 6.12 33.80 20.60
N GLU A 191 5.36 34.88 20.69
CA GLU A 191 4.45 35.14 21.82
C GLU A 191 3.29 34.13 21.85
N GLN A 192 2.64 33.91 20.70
CA GLN A 192 1.56 32.91 20.58
C GLN A 192 2.06 31.49 20.88
N ARG A 193 3.29 31.14 20.46
CA ARG A 193 3.89 29.84 20.80
C ARG A 193 4.04 29.68 22.31
N SER A 194 4.57 30.70 23.00
CA SER A 194 4.68 30.69 24.46
C SER A 194 3.30 30.51 25.12
N GLN A 195 2.29 31.26 24.66
CA GLN A 195 0.92 31.13 25.15
C GLN A 195 0.33 29.72 24.92
N LEU A 196 0.58 29.11 23.75
CA LEU A 196 0.16 27.75 23.44
C LEU A 196 0.89 26.69 24.27
N GLU A 197 2.18 26.88 24.55
CA GLU A 197 2.97 25.98 25.40
C GLU A 197 2.48 25.99 26.85
N MET A 198 2.05 27.16 27.36
CA MET A 198 1.43 27.27 28.70
C MET A 198 0.17 26.40 28.83
N LEU A 199 -0.55 26.12 27.73
CA LEU A 199 -1.74 25.26 27.76
C LEU A 199 -1.42 23.79 28.10
N LEU A 200 -0.17 23.36 27.90
CA LEU A 200 0.27 21.98 28.14
C LEU A 200 0.63 21.71 29.61
N GLY A 201 0.81 22.77 30.42
CA GLY A 201 1.13 22.66 31.83
C GLY A 201 -0.06 22.22 32.71
N PRO A 202 0.21 21.64 33.90
CA PRO A 202 -0.83 21.36 34.88
C PRO A 202 -1.42 22.66 35.43
N THR A 203 -2.74 22.71 35.63
CA THR A 203 -3.39 23.83 36.33
C THR A 203 -3.32 23.65 37.84
N ASP A 204 -3.10 24.72 38.61
CA ASP A 204 -2.95 24.71 40.08
C ASP A 204 -4.11 24.05 40.86
N CYS A 205 -5.28 23.89 40.24
CA CYS A 205 -6.49 23.37 40.88
C CYS A 205 -7.08 22.12 40.21
N SER A 206 -6.41 21.52 39.21
CA SER A 206 -6.98 20.37 38.49
C SER A 206 -5.90 19.42 37.97
N ARG A 207 -6.20 18.12 37.93
CA ARG A 207 -5.35 17.09 37.30
C ARG A 207 -5.27 17.20 35.78
N LEU A 208 -6.12 18.03 35.16
CA LEU A 208 -6.19 18.22 33.71
C LEU A 208 -5.39 19.47 33.32
N SER A 209 -4.78 19.46 32.14
CA SER A 209 -4.17 20.67 31.59
C SER A 209 -5.24 21.67 31.12
N LEU A 210 -4.86 22.94 30.97
CA LEU A 210 -5.76 23.96 30.43
C LEU A 210 -6.20 23.61 28.99
N LEU A 211 -5.35 22.93 28.22
CA LEU A 211 -5.75 22.39 26.91
C LEU A 211 -6.87 21.35 27.02
N GLU A 212 -6.81 20.45 28.00
CA GLU A 212 -7.81 19.40 28.17
C GLU A 212 -9.17 19.96 28.61
N SER A 213 -9.19 20.99 29.45
CA SER A 213 -10.42 21.70 29.79
C SER A 213 -10.99 22.44 28.58
N LEU A 214 -10.15 23.16 27.82
CA LEU A 214 -10.55 23.86 26.59
C LEU A 214 -10.99 22.92 25.46
N LYS A 215 -10.68 21.63 25.50
CA LYS A 215 -11.24 20.65 24.53
C LYS A 215 -12.66 20.24 24.91
N LYS A 216 -13.00 20.11 26.19
CA LYS A 216 -14.31 19.64 26.67
C LYS A 216 -15.31 20.80 26.75
N GLY A 217 -16.35 20.75 25.92
CA GLY A 217 -17.37 21.80 25.88
C GLY A 217 -18.45 21.55 26.93
N PRO A 218 -19.21 22.58 27.32
CA PRO A 218 -20.39 22.37 28.13
C PRO A 218 -21.39 21.47 27.38
N VAL A 219 -21.98 20.51 28.09
CA VAL A 219 -22.85 19.45 27.51
C VAL A 219 -24.33 19.68 27.81
N THR A 220 -24.66 20.68 28.63
CA THR A 220 -26.02 20.97 29.10
C THR A 220 -26.57 22.22 28.40
N ILE A 221 -27.88 22.23 28.14
CA ILE A 221 -28.57 23.39 27.57
C ILE A 221 -29.09 24.25 28.72
N SER A 222 -28.28 25.22 29.17
CA SER A 222 -28.63 26.15 30.25
C SER A 222 -27.95 27.51 30.08
N GLY A 223 -28.48 28.56 30.72
CA GLY A 223 -27.85 29.89 30.73
C GLY A 223 -26.40 29.89 31.25
N PRO A 224 -26.08 29.21 32.37
CA PRO A 224 -24.71 29.06 32.84
C PRO A 224 -23.79 28.34 31.84
N ALA A 225 -24.27 27.27 31.21
CA ALA A 225 -23.52 26.54 30.19
C ALA A 225 -23.25 27.40 28.93
N PHE A 226 -24.18 28.28 28.57
CA PHE A 226 -23.97 29.25 27.48
C PHE A 226 -22.86 30.25 27.83
N ASN A 227 -22.83 30.79 29.05
CA ASN A 227 -21.76 31.68 29.49
C ASN A 227 -20.39 30.98 29.51
N GLU A 228 -20.35 29.72 29.98
CA GLU A 228 -19.13 28.90 29.94
C GLU A 228 -18.63 28.68 28.50
N ALA A 229 -19.54 28.44 27.56
CA ALA A 229 -19.21 28.33 26.14
C ALA A 229 -18.66 29.65 25.56
N ILE A 230 -19.22 30.80 25.95
CA ILE A 230 -18.73 32.12 25.54
C ILE A 230 -17.34 32.38 26.10
N GLU A 231 -17.11 32.14 27.39
CA GLU A 231 -15.80 32.36 28.00
C GLU A 231 -14.73 31.46 27.36
N ARG A 232 -15.06 30.19 27.11
CA ARG A 232 -14.19 29.29 26.34
C ARG A 232 -13.89 29.85 24.95
N TRP A 233 -14.89 30.36 24.24
CA TRP A 233 -14.70 30.95 22.92
C TRP A 233 -13.79 32.18 22.98
N LYS A 234 -13.99 33.08 23.96
CA LYS A 234 -13.11 34.24 24.18
C LYS A 234 -11.68 33.82 24.43
N THR A 235 -11.46 32.86 25.34
CA THR A 235 -10.12 32.32 25.62
C THR A 235 -9.46 31.78 24.36
N LEU A 236 -10.19 31.04 23.52
CA LEU A 236 -9.67 30.53 22.24
C LEU A 236 -9.43 31.64 21.21
N ASN A 237 -10.28 32.67 21.20
CA ASN A 237 -10.18 33.81 20.32
C ASN A 237 -8.97 34.70 20.67
N ASP A 238 -8.66 34.86 21.95
CA ASP A 238 -7.57 35.71 22.45
C ASP A 238 -6.18 35.25 21.96
N PHE A 239 -6.01 33.97 21.58
CA PHE A 239 -4.77 33.49 20.94
C PHE A 239 -4.53 34.06 19.53
N GLY A 240 -5.54 34.69 18.90
CA GLY A 240 -5.40 35.36 17.61
C GLY A 240 -5.11 34.45 16.40
N LEU A 241 -5.13 33.12 16.56
CA LEU A 241 -4.75 32.16 15.52
C LEU A 241 -5.73 32.11 14.33
N HIS A 242 -6.94 32.63 14.51
CA HIS A 242 -7.97 32.69 13.46
C HIS A 242 -7.64 33.70 12.35
N ALA A 243 -6.70 34.64 12.59
CA ALA A 243 -6.24 35.60 11.59
C ALA A 243 -5.12 35.06 10.70
N GLU A 244 -4.60 33.87 10.99
CA GLU A 244 -3.45 33.32 10.29
C GLU A 244 -3.83 32.65 8.96
N ASN A 245 -3.03 32.88 7.93
CA ASN A 245 -3.32 32.40 6.58
C ASN A 245 -2.93 30.93 6.40
N LEU A 246 -3.90 30.03 6.53
CA LEU A 246 -3.72 28.57 6.33
C LEU A 246 -3.76 28.14 4.85
N SER A 247 -3.87 29.06 3.88
CA SER A 247 -4.03 28.73 2.44
C SER A 247 -2.89 27.91 1.83
N THR A 248 -1.72 27.90 2.47
CA THR A 248 -0.55 27.10 2.01
C THR A 248 -0.61 25.64 2.43
N LEU A 249 -1.65 25.26 3.19
CA LEU A 249 -1.93 23.90 3.64
C LEU A 249 -3.12 23.33 2.87
N PRO A 250 -3.07 22.04 2.46
CA PRO A 250 -4.21 21.38 1.86
C PRO A 250 -5.39 21.38 2.84
N ALA A 251 -6.55 21.89 2.43
CA ALA A 251 -7.74 21.94 3.30
C ALA A 251 -8.15 20.55 3.83
N VAL A 252 -7.91 19.50 3.05
CA VAL A 252 -8.17 18.09 3.42
C VAL A 252 -7.28 17.60 4.60
N ARG A 253 -6.24 18.36 4.95
CA ARG A 253 -5.30 18.08 6.03
C ARG A 253 -5.50 18.95 7.28
N LEU A 254 -6.36 19.96 7.21
CA LEU A 254 -6.78 20.79 8.35
C LEU A 254 -8.00 20.15 9.01
#